data_AF-A0A7C2R1S9-F1
#
_entry.id   AF-A0A7C2R1S9-F1
#
_cell.length_a   1.000
_cell.length_b   1.000
_cell.length_c   1.000
_cell.angle_alpha   90.00
_cell.angle_beta   90.00
_cell.angle_gamma   90.00
#
_symmetry.space_group_name_H-M   'P 1'
#
loop_
_entity.id
_entity.type
_entity.pdbx_description
1 polymer ?
#
loop_
_entity_poly.entity_id
_entity_poly.type
_entity_poly.pdbx_seq_one_letter_code
_entity_poly.pdbx_strand_id
1 'polypeptide(L)'
;MIKTAQTPTNIRIVSQAGPQPKPDDQFTTVDENGVIYRPPQEEIVNDGRGSLSSGLVIFIISVIFFIFGLVGAFIYYYMKFLKKQDRDVKSAEGVLFEVRTRRGNETEIGVAEQMFANLAGIGGVGDGLKKYVTVPNCISFEIVGLPGEIRFYVHTPKKLADLVEKQILGSYQDAEVIVSDQYNIFHEESVVSYASLTLTDENYYPVKTAEDFSGDPLSSIVSALSKMKDKEGALVQIVITPASTGWQKEGRKFIEKVEKNNADPEKDRIHVSQEQMQGISKKTSKVGYHTA
;
A
#
# COMPACT_ATOMS: atom_id res chain seq x y z
N MET A 1 -66.42 -14.88 -6.63
CA MET A 1 -65.38 -15.55 -5.81
C MET A 1 -65.49 -17.04 -6.05
N ILE A 2 -64.62 -17.61 -6.89
CA ILE A 2 -64.59 -19.05 -7.18
C ILE A 2 -63.24 -19.55 -6.67
N LYS A 3 -63.31 -20.47 -5.70
CA LYS A 3 -62.18 -21.10 -5.03
C LYS A 3 -61.58 -22.17 -5.94
N THR A 4 -60.27 -22.13 -6.10
CA THR A 4 -59.47 -23.19 -6.71
C THR A 4 -59.42 -24.39 -5.75
N ALA A 5 -59.94 -25.53 -6.19
CA ALA A 5 -59.88 -26.79 -5.46
C ALA A 5 -58.45 -27.37 -5.55
N GLN A 6 -57.90 -27.73 -4.39
CA GLN A 6 -56.66 -28.50 -4.28
C GLN A 6 -56.91 -29.94 -4.75
N THR A 7 -56.05 -30.43 -5.63
CA THR A 7 -56.01 -31.85 -6.00
C THR A 7 -55.31 -32.63 -4.88
N PRO A 8 -55.93 -33.67 -4.30
CA PRO A 8 -55.25 -34.53 -3.34
C PRO A 8 -54.25 -35.43 -4.09
N THR A 9 -52.96 -35.22 -3.83
CA THR A 9 -51.88 -36.15 -4.18
C THR A 9 -51.96 -37.34 -3.24
N ASN A 10 -52.69 -38.39 -3.62
CA ASN A 10 -52.47 -39.79 -3.19
C ASN A 10 -53.59 -40.68 -3.75
N ILE A 11 -53.43 -41.14 -4.99
CA ILE A 11 -54.19 -42.29 -5.49
C ILE A 11 -53.17 -43.38 -5.84
N ARG A 12 -53.03 -44.33 -4.92
CA ARG A 12 -52.42 -45.64 -5.19
C ARG A 12 -53.41 -46.42 -6.06
N ILE A 13 -53.14 -46.54 -7.35
CA ILE A 13 -53.86 -47.51 -8.20
C ILE A 13 -52.99 -48.76 -8.30
N VAL A 14 -53.47 -49.79 -7.61
CA VAL A 14 -53.05 -51.18 -7.77
C VAL A 14 -53.72 -51.68 -9.04
N SER A 15 -53.00 -51.82 -10.16
CA SER A 15 -53.56 -52.45 -11.36
C SER A 15 -53.22 -53.94 -11.36
N GLN A 16 -54.22 -54.75 -11.00
CA GLN A 16 -54.24 -56.18 -11.28
C GLN A 16 -54.12 -56.45 -12.79
N ALA A 17 -53.49 -57.59 -13.10
CA ALA A 17 -53.42 -58.17 -14.42
C ALA A 17 -54.82 -58.64 -14.88
N GLY A 18 -55.32 -58.01 -15.93
CA GLY A 18 -56.50 -58.40 -16.69
C GLY A 18 -56.31 -58.00 -18.16
N PRO A 19 -56.91 -58.72 -19.12
CA PRO A 19 -56.62 -58.55 -20.53
C PRO A 19 -56.94 -57.14 -21.04
N GLN A 20 -55.96 -56.53 -21.72
CA GLN A 20 -56.08 -55.20 -22.34
C GLN A 20 -57.13 -55.23 -23.47
N PRO A 21 -58.03 -54.22 -23.57
CA PRO A 21 -58.94 -54.07 -24.70
C PRO A 21 -58.18 -53.80 -26.01
N LYS A 22 -58.80 -54.19 -27.14
CA LYS A 22 -58.20 -54.13 -28.49
C LYS A 22 -58.12 -52.68 -29.03
N PRO A 23 -57.21 -52.39 -29.99
CA PRO A 23 -56.78 -51.02 -30.34
C PRO A 23 -57.80 -50.12 -31.04
N ASP A 24 -59.00 -50.65 -31.38
CA ASP A 24 -59.95 -49.97 -32.26
C ASP A 24 -61.19 -49.42 -31.53
N ASP A 25 -61.29 -49.58 -30.20
CA ASP A 25 -62.31 -48.90 -29.41
C ASP A 25 -61.88 -47.44 -29.18
N GLN A 26 -62.11 -46.61 -30.19
CA GLN A 26 -62.06 -45.15 -30.02
C GLN A 26 -63.15 -44.77 -29.01
N PHE A 27 -62.76 -44.53 -27.75
CA PHE A 27 -63.62 -43.94 -26.73
C PHE A 27 -63.93 -42.49 -27.10
N THR A 28 -64.76 -42.28 -28.11
CA THR A 28 -65.51 -41.05 -28.33
C THR A 28 -66.65 -41.03 -27.34
N THR A 29 -66.47 -40.41 -26.18
CA THR A 29 -67.60 -40.11 -25.30
C THR A 29 -68.35 -38.94 -25.92
N VAL A 30 -69.63 -39.15 -26.24
CA VAL A 30 -70.56 -38.12 -26.71
C VAL A 30 -71.38 -37.65 -25.50
N ASP A 31 -71.39 -36.34 -25.23
CA ASP A 31 -72.26 -35.80 -24.18
C ASP A 31 -73.72 -35.66 -24.66
N GLU A 32 -74.67 -35.37 -23.76
CA GLU A 32 -76.12 -35.24 -24.08
C GLU A 32 -76.42 -34.16 -25.14
N ASN A 33 -75.43 -33.35 -25.53
CA ASN A 33 -75.51 -32.31 -26.55
C ASN A 33 -74.75 -32.66 -27.86
N GLY A 34 -74.26 -33.89 -28.01
CA GLY A 34 -73.67 -34.39 -29.26
C GLY A 34 -72.19 -34.05 -29.49
N VAL A 35 -71.44 -33.64 -28.45
CA VAL A 35 -70.03 -33.25 -28.61
C VAL A 35 -69.09 -34.46 -28.48
N ILE A 36 -68.22 -34.67 -29.48
CA ILE A 36 -67.26 -35.79 -29.53
C ILE A 36 -65.90 -35.35 -28.99
N TYR A 37 -65.42 -35.99 -27.92
CA TYR A 37 -64.06 -35.78 -27.40
C TYR A 37 -63.08 -36.80 -28.02
N ARG A 38 -61.94 -36.34 -28.54
CA ARG A 38 -60.84 -37.16 -29.06
C ARG A 38 -59.58 -36.90 -28.20
N PRO A 39 -58.82 -37.93 -27.76
CA PRO A 39 -57.62 -37.71 -26.96
C PRO A 39 -56.55 -36.96 -27.77
N PRO A 40 -55.79 -36.01 -27.16
CA PRO A 40 -54.73 -35.28 -27.84
C PRO A 40 -53.61 -36.22 -28.30
N GLN A 41 -53.10 -36.06 -29.53
CA GLN A 41 -51.92 -36.81 -30.00
C GLN A 41 -50.63 -36.13 -29.52
N GLU A 42 -49.73 -36.89 -28.89
CA GLU A 42 -48.39 -36.39 -28.53
C GLU A 42 -47.50 -36.29 -29.76
N GLU A 43 -47.10 -35.06 -30.11
CA GLU A 43 -46.16 -34.76 -31.19
C GLU A 43 -44.74 -34.67 -30.59
N ILE A 44 -43.84 -35.60 -30.94
CA ILE A 44 -42.44 -35.55 -30.50
C ILE A 44 -41.72 -34.47 -31.34
N VAL A 45 -41.67 -33.26 -30.81
CA VAL A 45 -40.90 -32.16 -31.39
C VAL A 45 -39.41 -32.38 -31.10
N ASN A 46 -38.64 -32.74 -32.12
CA ASN A 46 -37.18 -32.86 -32.04
C ASN A 46 -36.57 -31.45 -32.23
N ASP A 47 -36.30 -30.74 -31.13
CA ASP A 47 -35.72 -29.39 -31.13
C ASP A 47 -34.23 -29.48 -31.51
N GLY A 48 -33.87 -29.03 -32.72
CA GLY A 48 -32.53 -29.06 -33.31
C GLY A 48 -31.49 -28.14 -32.65
N ARG A 49 -31.52 -27.98 -31.33
CA ARG A 49 -30.50 -27.25 -30.56
C ARG A 49 -29.32 -28.18 -30.28
N GLY A 50 -28.31 -28.15 -31.14
CA GLY A 50 -27.03 -28.82 -30.87
C GLY A 50 -26.43 -28.31 -29.57
N SER A 51 -26.49 -29.10 -28.49
CA SER A 51 -25.91 -28.71 -27.20
C SER A 51 -24.38 -28.78 -27.30
N LEU A 52 -23.71 -27.66 -27.04
CA LEU A 52 -22.24 -27.65 -26.89
C LEU A 52 -21.84 -28.68 -25.83
N SER A 53 -20.85 -29.53 -26.14
CA SER A 53 -20.37 -30.51 -25.17
C SER A 53 -19.81 -29.79 -23.94
N SER A 54 -20.11 -30.29 -22.74
CA SER A 54 -19.67 -29.66 -21.49
C SER A 54 -18.15 -29.44 -21.43
N GLY A 55 -17.37 -30.29 -22.11
CA GLY A 55 -15.92 -30.14 -22.23
C GLY A 55 -15.48 -28.92 -23.05
N LEU A 56 -16.20 -28.57 -24.12
CA LEU A 56 -15.91 -27.40 -24.94
C LEU A 56 -16.19 -26.10 -24.17
N VAL A 57 -17.28 -26.08 -23.38
CA VAL A 57 -17.60 -24.94 -22.51
C VAL A 57 -16.51 -24.73 -21.45
N ILE A 58 -16.06 -25.80 -20.78
CA ILE A 58 -14.98 -25.71 -19.79
C ILE A 58 -13.67 -25.25 -20.44
N PHE A 59 -13.36 -25.71 -21.65
CA PHE A 59 -12.17 -25.28 -22.39
C PHE A 59 -12.22 -23.78 -22.73
N ILE A 60 -13.34 -23.28 -23.27
CA ILE A 60 -13.51 -21.84 -23.56
C ILE A 60 -13.36 -21.00 -22.29
N ILE A 61 -14.00 -21.42 -21.20
CA ILE A 61 -13.88 -20.73 -19.90
C ILE A 61 -12.43 -20.69 -19.44
N SER A 62 -11.71 -21.81 -19.56
CA SER A 62 -10.29 -21.91 -19.18
C SER A 62 -9.40 -21.00 -20.03
N VAL A 63 -9.63 -20.94 -21.34
CA VAL A 63 -8.92 -20.02 -22.26
C VAL A 63 -9.21 -18.56 -21.91
N ILE A 64 -10.47 -18.23 -21.60
CA ILE A 64 -10.85 -16.88 -21.15
C ILE A 64 -10.10 -16.50 -19.88
N PHE A 65 -10.10 -17.37 -18.86
CA PHE A 65 -9.34 -17.13 -17.62
C PHE A 65 -7.84 -17.01 -17.86
N PHE A 66 -7.28 -17.82 -18.76
CA PHE A 66 -5.87 -17.73 -19.13
C PHE A 66 -5.54 -16.39 -19.81
N ILE A 67 -6.37 -15.93 -20.74
CA ILE A 67 -6.22 -14.62 -21.39
C ILE A 67 -6.33 -13.49 -20.35
N PHE A 68 -7.31 -13.54 -19.45
CA PHE A 68 -7.42 -12.57 -18.36
C PHE A 68 -6.19 -12.56 -17.45
N GLY A 69 -5.61 -13.74 -17.16
CA GLY A 69 -4.35 -13.85 -16.43
C GLY A 69 -3.19 -13.17 -17.16
N LEU A 70 -3.05 -13.41 -18.47
CA LEU A 70 -2.01 -12.76 -19.29
C LEU A 70 -2.19 -11.24 -19.38
N VAL A 71 -3.42 -10.77 -19.58
CA VAL A 71 -3.74 -9.34 -19.60
C VAL A 71 -3.46 -8.69 -18.24
N GLY A 72 -3.84 -9.36 -17.15
CA GLY A 72 -3.55 -8.90 -15.79
C GLY A 72 -2.05 -8.80 -15.50
N ALA A 73 -1.28 -9.82 -15.90
CA ALA A 73 0.18 -9.81 -15.78
C ALA A 73 0.80 -8.69 -16.62
N PHE A 74 0.36 -8.51 -17.87
CA PHE A 74 0.82 -7.42 -18.74
C PHE A 74 0.57 -6.05 -18.11
N ILE A 75 -0.66 -5.80 -17.64
CA ILE A 75 -1.02 -4.55 -16.95
C ILE A 75 -0.12 -4.35 -15.72
N TYR A 76 0.09 -5.37 -14.90
CA TYR A 76 0.94 -5.30 -13.72
C TYR A 76 2.40 -4.92 -14.07
N TYR A 77 3.01 -5.60 -15.04
CA TYR A 77 4.37 -5.30 -15.47
C TYR A 77 4.48 -3.91 -16.12
N TYR A 78 3.49 -3.52 -16.92
CA TYR A 78 3.44 -2.20 -17.53
C TYR A 78 3.34 -1.08 -16.48
N MET A 79 2.49 -1.25 -15.46
CA MET A 79 2.39 -0.30 -14.35
C MET A 79 3.70 -0.23 -13.55
N LYS A 80 4.37 -1.36 -13.31
CA LYS A 80 5.69 -1.41 -12.66
C LYS A 80 6.76 -0.67 -13.46
N PHE A 81 6.74 -0.81 -14.79
CA PHE A 81 7.63 -0.08 -15.69
C PHE A 81 7.42 1.43 -15.61
N LEU A 82 6.17 1.90 -15.66
CA LEU A 82 5.86 3.33 -15.52
C LEU A 82 6.26 3.89 -14.15
N LYS A 83 6.04 3.16 -13.06
CA LYS A 83 6.51 3.55 -11.71
C LYS A 83 8.02 3.69 -11.63
N LYS A 84 8.76 2.82 -12.32
CA LYS A 84 10.22 2.89 -12.37
C LYS A 84 10.65 4.14 -13.14
N GLN A 85 10.06 4.37 -14.30
CA GLN A 85 10.36 5.55 -15.11
C GLN A 85 10.10 6.87 -14.36
N ASP A 86 8.97 7.00 -13.66
CA ASP A 86 8.65 8.19 -12.86
C ASP A 86 9.67 8.43 -11.74
N ARG A 87 10.12 7.35 -11.07
CA ARG A 87 11.17 7.41 -10.06
C ARG A 87 12.51 7.84 -10.64
N ASP A 88 12.89 7.23 -11.76
CA ASP A 88 14.18 7.50 -12.41
C ASP A 88 14.23 8.95 -12.88
N VAL A 89 13.15 9.47 -13.47
CA VAL A 89 13.04 10.90 -13.86
C VAL A 89 13.14 11.82 -12.65
N LYS A 90 12.40 11.53 -11.56
CA LYS A 90 12.45 12.35 -10.34
C LYS A 90 13.82 12.35 -9.67
N SER A 91 14.56 11.26 -9.78
CA SER A 91 15.91 11.11 -9.22
C SER A 91 16.96 11.75 -10.13
N ALA A 92 16.82 11.63 -11.45
CA ALA A 92 17.76 12.19 -12.43
C ALA A 92 17.62 13.71 -12.60
N GLU A 93 16.41 14.25 -12.49
CA GLU A 93 16.13 15.69 -12.61
C GLU A 93 16.14 16.40 -11.25
N GLY A 94 16.79 15.84 -10.24
CA GLY A 94 16.90 16.45 -8.91
C GLY A 94 17.90 17.60 -8.86
N VAL A 95 17.83 18.36 -7.78
CA VAL A 95 18.81 19.39 -7.40
C VAL A 95 19.47 18.94 -6.11
N LEU A 96 20.80 19.00 -6.08
CA LEU A 96 21.60 18.76 -4.89
C LEU A 96 22.02 20.10 -4.30
N PHE A 97 21.67 20.32 -3.05
CA PHE A 97 22.12 21.47 -2.28
C PHE A 97 23.24 21.05 -1.33
N GLU A 98 24.35 21.77 -1.32
CA GLU A 98 25.27 21.78 -0.19
C GLU A 98 24.77 22.79 0.84
N VAL A 99 24.58 22.33 2.08
CA VAL A 99 24.08 23.18 3.18
C VAL A 99 25.21 23.41 4.16
N ARG A 100 25.57 24.68 4.36
CA ARG A 100 26.61 25.09 5.31
C ARG A 100 26.00 26.00 6.36
N THR A 101 26.43 25.83 7.60
CA THR A 101 26.02 26.70 8.71
C THR A 101 27.25 27.38 9.30
N ARG A 102 27.05 28.55 9.92
CA ARG A 102 28.13 29.21 10.65
C ARG A 102 28.53 28.38 11.87
N ARG A 103 29.83 28.43 12.19
CA ARG A 103 30.35 27.80 13.41
C ARG A 103 29.67 28.44 14.63
N GLY A 104 29.18 27.59 15.54
CA GLY A 104 28.46 28.05 16.73
C GLY A 104 26.99 28.40 16.47
N ASN A 105 26.43 28.03 15.31
CA ASN A 105 25.00 28.11 15.09
C ASN A 105 24.29 27.12 16.04
N GLU A 106 23.72 27.67 17.12
CA GLU A 106 22.90 26.93 18.06
C GLU A 106 21.44 27.26 17.77
N THR A 107 20.78 26.36 17.03
CA THR A 107 19.35 26.44 16.76
C THR A 107 18.63 25.38 17.59
N GLU A 108 17.53 25.77 18.23
CA GLU A 108 16.72 24.84 19.01
C GLU A 108 16.17 23.71 18.14
N ILE A 109 16.12 22.49 18.69
CA ILE A 109 15.63 21.29 18.00
C ILE A 109 14.19 21.49 17.49
N GLY A 110 13.36 22.24 18.23
CA GLY A 110 11.99 22.55 17.83
C GLY A 110 11.87 23.30 16.50
N VAL A 111 12.87 24.11 16.13
CA VAL A 111 12.93 24.78 14.83
C VAL A 111 13.12 23.77 13.71
N ALA A 112 14.02 22.79 13.90
CA ALA A 112 14.19 21.69 12.96
C ALA A 112 12.92 20.84 12.86
N GLU A 113 12.26 20.53 13.98
CA GLU A 113 10.99 19.79 13.97
C GLU A 113 9.91 20.54 13.16
N GLN A 114 9.83 21.86 13.30
CA GLN A 114 8.89 22.68 12.52
C GLN A 114 9.26 22.71 11.03
N MET A 115 10.56 22.80 10.69
CA MET A 115 11.05 22.71 9.32
C MET A 115 10.59 21.39 8.68
N PHE A 116 10.83 20.27 9.35
CA PHE A 116 10.37 18.97 8.89
C PHE A 116 8.84 18.88 8.89
N ALA A 117 8.12 19.53 9.80
CA ALA A 117 6.66 19.56 9.73
C ALA A 117 6.14 20.24 8.46
N ASN A 118 6.77 21.34 8.04
CA ASN A 118 6.41 22.08 6.84
C ASN A 118 6.70 21.30 5.54
N LEU A 119 7.64 20.35 5.57
CA LEU A 119 7.93 19.46 4.44
C LEU A 119 6.88 18.35 4.26
N ALA A 120 5.91 18.17 5.16
CA ALA A 120 4.96 17.06 5.06
C ALA A 120 4.05 17.18 3.83
N GLY A 121 3.89 18.39 3.29
CA GLY A 121 3.08 18.68 2.11
C GLY A 121 3.76 18.36 0.76
N ILE A 122 5.04 17.97 0.73
CA ILE A 122 5.75 17.63 -0.52
C ILE A 122 5.25 16.32 -1.16
N GLY A 123 4.56 15.52 -0.35
CA GLY A 123 4.03 14.22 -0.73
C GLY A 123 2.94 14.40 -1.78
N GLY A 124 3.00 13.58 -2.82
CA GLY A 124 2.02 13.66 -3.89
C GLY A 124 2.17 12.50 -4.86
N VAL A 125 1.08 11.81 -5.12
CA VAL A 125 0.92 10.89 -6.25
C VAL A 125 -0.05 11.54 -7.22
N GLY A 126 0.13 11.33 -8.53
CA GLY A 126 -0.76 11.94 -9.53
C GLY A 126 -2.22 11.53 -9.34
N ASP A 127 -3.15 12.37 -9.77
CA ASP A 127 -4.59 12.12 -9.61
C ASP A 127 -5.11 10.92 -10.43
N GLY A 128 -6.23 10.35 -9.99
CA GLY A 128 -6.98 9.31 -10.73
C GLY A 128 -6.18 8.02 -10.93
N LEU A 129 -6.00 7.62 -12.20
CA LEU A 129 -5.22 6.43 -12.57
C LEU A 129 -3.70 6.66 -12.40
N LYS A 130 -3.22 7.92 -12.41
CA LYS A 130 -1.80 8.23 -12.29
C LYS A 130 -1.22 7.84 -10.93
N LYS A 131 -2.05 7.77 -9.88
CA LYS A 131 -1.61 7.34 -8.53
C LYS A 131 -0.99 5.95 -8.51
N TYR A 132 -1.41 5.10 -9.44
CA TYR A 132 -0.89 3.74 -9.53
C TYR A 132 0.39 3.63 -10.34
N VAL A 133 0.86 4.72 -10.96
CA VAL A 133 2.08 4.76 -11.77
C VAL A 133 3.06 5.85 -11.31
N THR A 134 2.67 6.69 -10.36
CA THR A 134 3.50 7.76 -9.80
C THR A 134 4.06 7.32 -8.45
N VAL A 135 5.35 7.57 -8.21
CA VAL A 135 5.95 7.44 -6.88
C VAL A 135 5.83 8.76 -6.11
N PRO A 136 5.64 8.76 -4.79
CA PRO A 136 5.70 9.99 -4.00
C PRO A 136 7.04 10.70 -4.19
N ASN A 137 7.05 12.04 -4.07
CA ASN A 137 8.31 12.77 -4.01
C ASN A 137 9.04 12.43 -2.69
N CYS A 138 10.37 12.38 -2.77
CA CYS A 138 11.25 12.20 -1.63
C CYS A 138 12.28 13.32 -1.57
N ILE A 139 12.83 13.54 -0.38
CA ILE A 139 14.00 14.39 -0.15
C ILE A 139 15.03 13.53 0.57
N SER A 140 16.30 13.61 0.18
CA SER A 140 17.38 13.00 0.98
C SER A 140 18.10 14.06 1.78
N PHE A 141 18.52 13.68 2.99
CA PHE A 141 19.46 14.42 3.82
C PHE A 141 20.70 13.55 3.98
N GLU A 142 21.85 14.14 3.70
CA GLU A 142 23.08 13.38 3.47
C GLU A 142 24.24 13.98 4.24
N ILE A 143 25.01 13.12 4.92
CA ILE A 143 26.28 13.44 5.54
C ILE A 143 27.35 12.69 4.77
N VAL A 144 28.21 13.43 4.08
CA VAL A 144 29.27 12.89 3.23
C VAL A 144 30.60 13.08 3.94
N GLY A 145 31.31 11.99 4.17
CA GLY A 145 32.68 11.99 4.68
C GLY A 145 33.67 11.77 3.53
N LEU A 146 34.58 12.71 3.36
CA LEU A 146 35.71 12.65 2.43
C LEU A 146 37.01 12.89 3.22
N PRO A 147 38.20 12.66 2.62
CA PRO A 147 39.46 12.85 3.31
C PRO A 147 39.63 14.29 3.81
N GLY A 148 39.60 14.46 5.14
CA GLY A 148 39.79 15.76 5.79
C GLY A 148 38.57 16.68 5.81
N GLU A 149 37.41 16.25 5.30
CA GLU A 149 36.19 17.06 5.32
C GLU A 149 34.90 16.26 5.47
N ILE A 150 33.90 16.89 6.09
CA ILE A 150 32.53 16.37 6.20
C ILE A 150 31.61 17.45 5.65
N ARG A 151 30.75 17.08 4.72
CA ARG A 151 29.81 17.98 4.05
C ARG A 151 28.38 17.48 4.21
N PHE A 152 27.44 18.41 4.25
CA PHE A 152 26.02 18.14 4.41
C PHE A 152 25.28 18.50 3.14
N TYR A 153 24.48 17.57 2.64
CA TYR A 153 23.73 17.76 1.42
C TYR A 153 22.25 17.49 1.60
N VAL A 154 21.44 18.14 0.76
CA VAL A 154 20.02 17.89 0.62
C VAL A 154 19.70 17.70 -0.85
N HIS A 155 19.23 16.52 -1.24
CA HIS A 155 18.75 16.28 -2.60
C HIS A 155 17.22 16.35 -2.63
N THR A 156 16.68 17.03 -3.63
CA THR A 156 15.24 17.20 -3.82
C THR A 156 14.87 17.25 -5.30
N PRO A 157 13.69 16.75 -5.73
CA PRO A 157 13.21 16.96 -7.09
C PRO A 157 13.21 18.44 -7.47
N LYS A 158 13.63 18.78 -8.69
CA LYS A 158 13.73 20.18 -9.15
C LYS A 158 12.46 21.01 -8.94
N LYS A 159 11.27 20.40 -9.03
CA LYS A 159 9.98 21.07 -8.78
C LYS A 159 9.79 21.51 -7.32
N LEU A 160 10.52 20.91 -6.37
CA LEU A 160 10.46 21.18 -4.95
C LEU A 160 11.68 21.97 -4.45
N ALA A 161 12.67 22.24 -5.30
CA ALA A 161 13.94 22.88 -4.93
C ALA A 161 13.73 24.21 -4.18
N ASP A 162 12.93 25.12 -4.76
CA ASP A 162 12.60 26.43 -4.15
C ASP A 162 11.89 26.30 -2.81
N LEU A 163 10.98 25.32 -2.65
CA LEU A 163 10.30 25.07 -1.38
C LEU A 163 11.31 24.60 -0.32
N VAL A 164 12.14 23.61 -0.65
CA VAL A 164 13.11 23.04 0.29
C VAL A 164 14.15 24.07 0.71
N GLU A 165 14.70 24.83 -0.24
CA GLU A 165 15.63 25.93 0.02
C GLU A 165 15.02 26.95 0.99
N LYS A 166 13.77 27.39 0.73
CA LYS A 166 13.06 28.32 1.62
C LYS A 166 12.79 27.75 3.00
N GLN A 167 12.48 26.45 3.13
CA GLN A 167 12.29 25.82 4.45
C GLN A 167 13.59 25.79 5.25
N ILE A 168 14.72 25.48 4.59
CA ILE A 168 16.04 25.49 5.23
C ILE A 168 16.42 26.90 5.67
N LEU A 169 16.38 27.89 4.76
CA LEU A 169 16.74 29.28 5.05
C LEU A 169 15.78 29.95 6.05
N GLY A 170 14.51 29.58 6.04
CA GLY A 170 13.54 30.07 7.02
C GLY A 170 13.80 29.56 8.44
N SER A 171 14.36 28.36 8.56
CA SER A 171 14.68 27.70 9.83
C SER A 171 16.08 28.04 10.32
N TYR A 172 17.02 28.20 9.39
CA TYR A 172 18.44 28.50 9.63
C TYR A 172 18.83 29.71 8.79
N GLN A 173 18.54 30.92 9.28
CA GLN A 173 18.72 32.17 8.53
C GLN A 173 20.18 32.47 8.16
N ASP A 174 21.13 31.99 8.96
CA ASP A 174 22.57 32.13 8.73
C ASP A 174 23.16 30.98 7.90
N ALA A 175 22.33 30.05 7.40
CA ALA A 175 22.79 28.97 6.54
C ALA A 175 23.03 29.45 5.11
N GLU A 176 24.02 28.86 4.46
CA GLU A 176 24.24 28.95 3.02
C GLU A 176 23.68 27.68 2.38
N VAL A 177 22.80 27.84 1.40
CA VAL A 177 22.25 26.75 0.58
C VAL A 177 22.75 26.95 -0.84
N ILE A 178 23.68 26.09 -1.27
CA ILE A 178 24.41 26.25 -2.53
C ILE A 178 24.03 25.10 -3.45
N VAL A 179 23.63 25.37 -4.69
CA VAL A 179 23.47 24.32 -5.70
C VAL A 179 24.85 23.72 -5.98
N SER A 180 25.00 22.43 -5.73
CA SER A 180 26.25 21.69 -5.89
C SER A 180 26.16 20.72 -7.05
N ASP A 181 27.30 20.49 -7.70
CA ASP A 181 27.49 19.32 -8.54
C ASP A 181 27.45 18.04 -7.70
N GLN A 182 27.21 16.91 -8.36
CA GLN A 182 27.23 15.60 -7.71
C GLN A 182 28.62 15.33 -7.12
N TYR A 183 28.67 14.89 -5.87
CA TYR A 183 29.89 14.40 -5.25
C TYR A 183 30.13 12.93 -5.63
N ASN A 184 31.37 12.47 -5.50
CA ASN A 184 31.74 11.08 -5.68
C ASN A 184 32.48 10.56 -4.44
N ILE A 185 31.89 9.57 -3.76
CA ILE A 185 32.51 8.88 -2.62
C ILE A 185 33.29 7.62 -3.04
N PHE A 186 33.27 7.27 -4.33
CA PHE A 186 33.86 6.04 -4.84
C PHE A 186 35.21 6.31 -5.50
N HIS A 187 36.15 5.41 -5.21
CA HIS A 187 37.42 5.30 -5.92
C HIS A 187 37.46 4.00 -6.73
N GLU A 188 38.16 3.97 -7.87
CA GLU A 188 38.19 2.82 -8.79
C GLU A 188 38.64 1.51 -8.12
N GLU A 189 39.54 1.62 -7.14
CA GLU A 189 40.13 0.50 -6.38
C GLU A 189 39.35 0.17 -5.09
N SER A 190 38.20 0.81 -4.85
CA SER A 190 37.45 0.65 -3.59
C SER A 190 36.48 -0.55 -3.63
N VAL A 191 36.18 -1.09 -2.44
CA VAL A 191 35.10 -2.07 -2.25
C VAL A 191 33.93 -1.35 -1.58
N VAL A 192 32.73 -1.53 -2.12
CA VAL A 192 31.52 -0.95 -1.56
C VAL A 192 30.93 -1.85 -0.49
N SER A 193 30.68 -1.28 0.69
CA SER A 193 29.88 -1.89 1.75
C SER A 193 28.73 -0.95 2.11
N TYR A 194 27.54 -1.51 2.35
CA TYR A 194 26.36 -0.74 2.70
C TYR A 194 25.53 -1.48 3.73
N ALA A 195 24.80 -0.72 4.54
CA ALA A 195 23.82 -1.22 5.49
C ALA A 195 22.58 -0.33 5.45
N SER A 196 21.41 -0.91 5.71
CA SER A 196 20.16 -0.19 5.88
C SER A 196 19.65 -0.45 7.29
N LEU A 197 19.17 0.60 7.95
CA LEU A 197 18.63 0.52 9.29
C LEU A 197 17.11 0.38 9.20
N THR A 198 16.57 -0.61 9.93
CA THR A 198 15.13 -0.79 10.10
C THR A 198 14.79 -0.76 11.58
N LEU A 199 13.58 -0.33 11.89
CA LEU A 199 13.04 -0.46 13.25
C LEU A 199 12.88 -1.93 13.58
N THR A 200 13.25 -2.30 14.81
CA THR A 200 13.01 -3.64 15.38
C THR A 200 11.57 -3.79 15.85
N ASP A 201 10.99 -2.70 16.36
CA ASP A 201 9.63 -2.64 16.91
C ASP A 201 8.66 -1.91 15.97
N GLU A 202 7.38 -1.91 16.34
CA GLU A 202 6.31 -1.24 15.60
C GLU A 202 6.56 0.26 15.41
N ASN A 203 6.12 0.79 14.27
CA ASN A 203 6.37 2.17 13.85
C ASN A 203 5.87 3.24 14.84
N TYR A 204 4.89 2.93 15.70
CA TYR A 204 4.38 3.87 16.69
C TYR A 204 5.20 3.91 17.98
N TYR A 205 6.13 2.99 18.20
CA TYR A 205 7.06 3.07 19.33
C TYR A 205 8.12 4.16 19.08
N PRO A 206 8.37 5.05 20.05
CA PRO A 206 9.41 6.07 19.91
C PRO A 206 10.81 5.46 19.91
N VAL A 207 11.71 6.09 19.16
CA VAL A 207 13.15 5.89 19.29
C VAL A 207 13.72 6.98 20.20
N LYS A 208 14.95 6.81 20.68
CA LYS A 208 15.64 7.89 21.39
C LYS A 208 15.77 9.13 20.51
N THR A 209 15.41 10.27 21.07
CA THR A 209 15.47 11.62 20.51
C THR A 209 16.65 12.38 21.10
N ALA A 210 16.97 13.56 20.58
CA ALA A 210 18.10 14.36 21.07
C ALA A 210 18.02 14.70 22.57
N GLU A 211 16.80 14.81 23.13
CA GLU A 211 16.56 15.02 24.57
C GLU A 211 17.02 13.84 25.44
N ASP A 212 17.12 12.63 24.86
CA ASP A 212 17.51 11.40 25.55
C ASP A 212 19.04 11.20 25.62
N PHE A 213 19.82 12.06 24.96
CA PHE A 213 21.28 12.00 24.95
C PHE A 213 21.88 13.06 25.89
N SER A 214 22.92 12.69 26.63
CA SER A 214 23.68 13.61 27.49
C SER A 214 24.69 14.48 26.73
N GLY A 215 24.91 14.21 25.44
CA GLY A 215 25.82 14.93 24.56
C GLY A 215 25.31 14.91 23.12
N ASP A 216 26.16 15.32 22.16
CA ASP A 216 25.77 15.41 20.75
C ASP A 216 25.42 14.02 20.15
N PRO A 217 24.16 13.81 19.70
CA PRO A 217 23.73 12.56 19.07
C PRO A 217 24.50 12.19 17.79
N LEU A 218 25.09 13.17 17.09
CA LEU A 218 25.84 12.97 15.85
C LEU A 218 27.32 12.69 16.07
N SER A 219 27.83 12.86 17.29
CA SER A 219 29.26 12.77 17.60
C SER A 219 29.91 11.47 17.14
N SER A 220 29.23 10.33 17.32
CA SER A 220 29.72 9.00 16.93
C SER A 220 29.81 8.85 15.40
N ILE A 221 28.80 9.35 14.67
CA ILE A 221 28.74 9.32 13.21
C ILE A 221 29.84 10.21 12.63
N VAL A 222 29.91 11.47 13.07
CA VAL A 222 30.89 12.46 12.60
C VAL A 222 32.32 12.00 12.92
N SER A 223 32.55 11.39 14.08
CA SER A 223 33.87 10.84 14.45
C SER A 223 34.30 9.64 13.63
N ALA A 224 33.35 8.86 13.08
CA ALA A 224 33.66 7.78 12.17
C ALA A 224 33.99 8.33 10.77
N LEU A 225 33.18 9.29 10.29
CA LEU A 225 33.38 9.94 8.99
C LEU A 225 34.66 10.78 8.92
N SER A 226 35.11 11.38 10.03
CA SER A 226 36.33 12.20 10.04
C SER A 226 37.62 11.39 9.86
N LYS A 227 37.54 10.05 9.92
CA LYS A 227 38.68 9.14 9.77
C LYS A 227 38.90 8.67 8.33
N MET A 228 38.07 9.11 7.38
CA MET A 228 38.23 8.75 5.96
C MET A 228 39.63 9.15 5.48
N LYS A 229 40.34 8.18 4.89
CA LYS A 229 41.67 8.37 4.30
C LYS A 229 41.57 8.59 2.80
N ASP A 230 42.69 8.95 2.18
CA ASP A 230 42.79 9.04 0.73
C ASP A 230 42.20 7.78 0.05
N LYS A 231 41.43 8.00 -1.02
CA LYS A 231 40.66 6.98 -1.75
C LYS A 231 39.51 6.30 -0.97
N GLU A 232 39.18 6.76 0.23
CA GLU A 232 38.01 6.33 1.00
C GLU A 232 36.93 7.43 1.01
N GLY A 233 35.68 7.01 1.03
CA GLY A 233 34.53 7.89 1.17
C GLY A 233 33.38 7.16 1.84
N ALA A 234 32.54 7.91 2.54
CA ALA A 234 31.37 7.36 3.21
C ALA A 234 30.18 8.32 3.13
N LEU A 235 28.98 7.74 3.10
CA LEU A 235 27.73 8.46 3.05
C LEU A 235 26.78 7.91 4.11
N VAL A 236 26.23 8.79 4.91
CA VAL A 236 25.03 8.53 5.71
C VAL A 236 23.87 9.26 5.03
N GLN A 237 22.90 8.51 4.53
CA GLN A 237 21.75 9.06 3.82
C GLN A 237 20.46 8.73 4.58
N ILE A 238 19.59 9.73 4.69
CA ILE A 238 18.23 9.58 5.21
C ILE A 238 17.28 10.08 4.13
N VAL A 239 16.54 9.18 3.49
CA VAL A 239 15.55 9.54 2.48
C VAL A 239 14.18 9.63 3.13
N ILE A 240 13.56 10.82 3.12
CA ILE A 240 12.22 11.03 3.69
C ILE A 240 11.16 11.11 2.61
N THR A 241 10.01 10.50 2.88
CA THR A 241 8.77 10.62 2.09
C THR A 241 7.60 10.77 3.05
N PRO A 242 6.69 11.75 2.89
CA PRO A 242 5.57 11.92 3.81
C PRO A 242 4.76 10.63 4.01
N ALA A 243 4.56 10.24 5.26
CA ALA A 243 3.82 9.03 5.61
C ALA A 243 2.32 9.31 5.73
N SER A 244 1.51 8.27 5.46
CA SER A 244 0.09 8.31 5.78
C SER A 244 -0.15 8.29 7.31
N THR A 245 -1.35 8.64 7.75
CA THR A 245 -1.73 8.65 9.19
C THR A 245 -1.96 7.27 9.79
N GLY A 246 -1.75 6.18 9.04
CA GLY A 246 -2.01 4.81 9.49
C GLY A 246 -1.26 4.44 10.76
N TRP A 247 0.05 4.70 10.82
CA TRP A 247 0.88 4.39 11.99
C TRP A 247 0.43 5.14 13.25
N GLN A 248 -0.06 6.38 13.11
CA GLN A 248 -0.59 7.16 14.23
C GLN A 248 -1.89 6.55 14.78
N LYS A 249 -2.75 6.04 13.88
CA LYS A 249 -3.99 5.36 14.27
C LYS A 249 -3.69 4.07 15.03
N GLU A 250 -2.71 3.29 14.58
CA GLU A 250 -2.31 2.07 15.27
C GLU A 250 -1.73 2.35 16.67
N GLY A 251 -0.90 3.40 16.81
CA GLY A 251 -0.40 3.81 18.12
C GLY A 251 -1.49 4.29 19.08
N ARG A 252 -2.46 5.08 18.60
CA ARG A 252 -3.63 5.48 19.41
C ARG A 252 -4.49 4.29 19.85
N LYS A 253 -4.77 3.37 18.93
CA LYS A 253 -5.50 2.12 19.26
C LYS A 253 -4.75 1.28 20.28
N PHE A 254 -3.42 1.23 20.21
CA PHE A 254 -2.60 0.53 21.19
C PHE A 254 -2.76 1.17 22.58
N ILE A 255 -2.66 2.49 22.67
CA ILE A 255 -2.89 3.24 23.92
C ILE A 255 -4.29 2.93 24.50
N GLU A 256 -5.33 3.09 23.68
CA GLU A 256 -6.72 2.82 24.08
C GLU A 256 -6.92 1.38 24.56
N LYS A 257 -6.26 0.41 23.89
CA LYS A 257 -6.30 -1.01 24.28
C LYS A 257 -5.67 -1.23 25.66
N VAL A 258 -4.52 -0.64 25.93
CA VAL A 258 -3.83 -0.75 27.23
C VAL A 258 -4.70 -0.15 28.34
N GLU A 259 -5.22 1.05 28.15
CA GLU A 259 -6.08 1.72 29.13
C GLU A 259 -7.36 0.93 29.42
N LYS A 260 -8.04 0.44 28.37
CA LYS A 260 -9.26 -0.35 28.49
C LYS A 260 -9.03 -1.68 29.20
N ASN A 261 -7.95 -2.40 28.87
CA ASN A 261 -7.63 -3.65 29.55
C ASN A 261 -7.26 -3.43 31.01
N ASN A 262 -6.51 -2.37 31.33
CA ASN A 262 -6.07 -2.12 32.70
C ASN A 262 -7.17 -1.56 33.61
N ALA A 263 -8.23 -0.99 33.03
CA ALA A 263 -9.42 -0.53 33.76
C ALA A 263 -10.46 -1.65 34.03
N ASP A 264 -10.40 -2.75 33.27
CA ASP A 264 -11.33 -3.87 33.37
C ASP A 264 -10.78 -4.95 34.32
N PRO A 265 -11.41 -5.21 35.49
CA PRO A 265 -10.92 -6.19 36.46
C PRO A 265 -10.93 -7.64 35.94
N GLU A 266 -11.72 -7.94 34.91
CA GLU A 266 -11.85 -9.29 34.36
C GLU A 266 -10.79 -9.60 33.28
N LYS A 267 -10.00 -8.60 32.86
CA LYS A 267 -8.99 -8.74 31.81
C LYS A 267 -7.57 -8.76 32.33
N ASP A 268 -6.72 -9.48 31.60
CA ASP A 268 -5.29 -9.43 31.82
C ASP A 268 -4.73 -8.03 31.56
N ARG A 269 -4.00 -7.52 32.56
CA ARG A 269 -3.32 -6.23 32.48
C ARG A 269 -2.20 -6.28 31.46
N ILE A 270 -2.12 -5.23 30.65
CA ILE A 270 -1.00 -5.04 29.73
C ILE A 270 0.03 -4.18 30.46
N HIS A 271 1.21 -4.75 30.71
CA HIS A 271 2.31 -4.09 31.39
C HIS A 271 3.09 -3.20 30.41
N VAL A 272 2.74 -1.91 30.38
CA VAL A 272 3.46 -0.86 29.65
C VAL A 272 3.72 0.28 30.61
N SER A 273 4.93 0.83 30.61
CA SER A 273 5.26 1.96 31.48
C SER A 273 4.50 3.22 31.07
N GLN A 274 4.22 4.11 32.03
CA GLN A 274 3.59 5.40 31.75
C GLN A 274 4.45 6.26 30.81
N GLU A 275 5.77 6.19 30.96
CA GLU A 275 6.72 6.88 30.07
C GLU A 275 6.59 6.39 28.61
N GLN A 276 6.51 5.08 28.39
CA GLN A 276 6.29 4.54 27.04
C GLN A 276 4.95 4.98 26.46
N MET A 277 3.87 4.98 27.26
CA MET A 277 2.55 5.43 26.84
C MET A 277 2.57 6.92 26.42
N GLN A 278 3.23 7.77 27.21
CA GLN A 278 3.43 9.19 26.90
C GLN A 278 4.29 9.37 25.65
N GLY A 279 5.36 8.58 25.50
CA GLY A 279 6.22 8.61 24.32
C GLY A 279 5.48 8.24 23.03
N ILE A 280 4.64 7.20 23.05
CA ILE A 280 3.77 6.84 21.92
C ILE A 280 2.79 7.98 21.63
N SER A 281 2.18 8.57 22.65
CA SER A 281 1.25 9.71 22.49
C SER A 281 1.95 10.92 21.85
N LYS A 282 3.11 11.33 22.37
CA LYS A 282 3.95 12.43 21.84
C LYS A 282 4.41 12.15 20.40
N LYS A 283 4.78 10.91 20.07
CA LYS A 283 5.17 10.55 18.70
C LYS A 283 3.97 10.65 17.75
N THR A 284 2.85 10.03 18.10
CA THR A 284 1.67 9.93 17.22
C THR A 284 0.93 11.24 17.00
N SER A 285 1.22 12.29 17.77
CA SER A 285 0.73 13.65 17.53
C SER A 285 1.53 14.43 16.47
N LYS A 286 2.73 13.96 16.11
CA LYS A 286 3.61 14.59 15.10
C LYS A 286 3.37 14.03 13.70
N VAL A 287 3.71 14.80 12.68
CA VAL A 287 3.75 14.30 11.29
C VAL A 287 4.82 13.22 11.15
N GLY A 288 4.60 12.27 10.23
CA GLY A 288 5.50 11.14 10.03
C GLY A 288 6.07 11.08 8.62
N TYR A 289 7.22 10.44 8.50
CA TYR A 289 7.88 10.15 7.24
C TYR A 289 8.17 8.65 7.15
N HIS A 290 8.03 8.10 5.96
CA HIS A 290 8.73 6.88 5.60
C HIS A 290 10.19 7.24 5.38
N THR A 291 11.08 6.46 5.99
CA THR A 291 12.53 6.59 5.86
C THR A 291 13.11 5.38 5.16
N ALA A 292 14.07 5.59 4.27
CA ALA A 292 14.85 4.55 3.61
C ALA A 292 16.34 4.92 3.60
#